data_AF-A0A374NUE0-F1
#
_entry.id   AF-A0A374NUE0-F1
#
_cell.length_a   1.000
_cell.length_b   1.000
_cell.length_c   1.000
_cell.angle_alpha   90.00
_cell.angle_beta   90.00
_cell.angle_gamma   90.00
#
_symmetry.space_group_name_H-M   'P 1'
#
loop_
_entity.id
_entity.type
_entity.pdbx_description
1 polymer ?
#
loop_
_entity_poly.entity_id
_entity_poly.type
_entity_poly.pdbx_seq_one_letter_code
_entity_poly.pdbx_strand_id
1 'polypeptide(L)'
;MLNVTLDSLGLETVRGDESFVSRVQDMPVSKEEFFDLTKMAKYIGVTEQFKDVINTFHTPDGETPAGFKRELVMEKDGVVKVDLVRDISYDKNGILRPTNVLFSADSANPYEVEPISPLISNLTCNPGIIYDLFINNPKANVGNKYKNRDEVMAEIGRVLGPGCDISVELNNPFEQDFNKILEEAEKFREMFSKYRVVIKVPHTGAVTPQNVTQLLSGNKKLDKRPDQVGTEDALRGHNLALKLHEHGFRVNFTLMFEPFQTMLAMQARPYFINTFLRHRLLQSQNIKKYVDMYEVSKDNKILETLKDYFISCDYYTEADRDMALGDVLAFGKDLLKYRHFEDEQGQDGLDGMRHNLRVLKNSNLKDTRLIVCSMEGPYNYPDIDKLLTEPEFQDMNHKVVITAEPNYLARFTSTNQVISYQRRFMNAANGQS
;
A
#
# COMPACT_ATOMS: atom_id res chain seq x y z
N MET A 1 14.00 -17.12 32.01
CA MET A 1 14.15 -17.24 30.55
C MET A 1 15.63 -17.11 30.25
N LEU A 2 16.23 -18.05 29.51
CA LEU A 2 17.64 -17.94 29.10
C LEU A 2 17.65 -17.05 27.85
N ASN A 3 18.23 -15.85 27.93
CA ASN A 3 18.42 -14.99 26.76
C ASN A 3 19.74 -15.40 26.10
N VAL A 4 19.66 -15.99 24.91
CA VAL A 4 20.83 -16.39 24.11
C VAL A 4 20.83 -15.64 22.80
N THR A 5 22.02 -15.28 22.34
CA THR A 5 22.26 -14.61 21.06
C THR A 5 23.13 -15.49 20.17
N LEU A 6 23.32 -15.10 18.91
CA LEU A 6 24.27 -15.78 18.03
C LEU A 6 25.68 -15.86 18.62
N ASP A 7 26.13 -14.80 19.30
CA ASP A 7 27.43 -14.80 19.98
C ASP A 7 27.57 -15.90 21.04
N SER A 8 26.45 -16.28 21.68
CA SER A 8 26.43 -17.33 22.70
C SER A 8 26.76 -18.72 22.16
N LEU A 9 26.74 -18.92 20.84
CA LEU A 9 27.08 -20.20 20.21
C LEU A 9 28.60 -20.43 20.13
N GLY A 10 29.43 -19.38 20.27
CA GLY A 10 30.89 -19.48 20.23
C GLY A 10 31.44 -20.05 18.91
N LEU A 11 30.74 -19.84 17.80
CA LEU A 11 31.13 -20.33 16.47
C LEU A 11 32.32 -19.52 15.92
N GLU A 12 33.17 -20.19 15.15
CA GLU A 12 34.25 -19.50 14.43
C GLU A 12 33.67 -18.71 13.24
N THR A 13 34.08 -17.47 13.06
CA THR A 13 33.63 -16.68 11.91
C THR A 13 34.28 -17.18 10.62
N VAL A 14 33.48 -17.29 9.55
CA VAL A 14 33.98 -17.54 8.19
C VAL A 14 34.95 -16.43 7.80
N ARG A 15 36.14 -16.81 7.34
CA ARG A 15 37.20 -15.87 6.99
C ARG A 15 36.73 -14.87 5.92
N GLY A 16 36.89 -13.58 6.19
CA GLY A 16 36.44 -12.48 5.33
C GLY A 16 35.05 -11.92 5.66
N ASP A 17 34.29 -12.60 6.52
CA ASP A 17 32.97 -12.13 6.97
C ASP A 17 33.01 -11.43 8.34
N GLU A 18 34.19 -11.24 8.95
CA GLU A 18 34.34 -10.79 10.34
C GLU A 18 33.65 -9.45 10.63
N SER A 19 33.77 -8.48 9.72
CA SER A 19 33.15 -7.16 9.84
C SER A 19 31.64 -7.16 9.59
N PHE A 20 31.10 -8.20 8.93
CA PHE A 20 29.67 -8.35 8.68
C PHE A 20 29.00 -9.10 9.83
N VAL A 21 29.63 -10.19 10.32
CA VAL A 21 29.13 -10.97 11.46
C VAL A 21 29.05 -10.12 12.73
N SER A 22 29.99 -9.19 12.94
CA SER A 22 29.95 -8.29 14.11
C SER A 22 28.69 -7.41 14.19
N ARG A 23 27.96 -7.23 13.08
CA ARG A 23 26.69 -6.47 13.01
C ARG A 23 25.48 -7.23 13.55
N VAL A 24 25.62 -8.54 13.77
CA VAL A 24 24.50 -9.44 14.08
C VAL A 24 24.76 -10.40 15.23
N GLN A 25 25.89 -10.25 15.94
CA GLN A 25 26.21 -11.04 17.13
C GLN A 25 25.13 -10.95 18.22
N ASP A 26 24.42 -9.83 18.28
CA ASP A 26 23.32 -9.54 19.20
C ASP A 26 21.99 -10.20 18.80
N MET A 27 21.91 -10.80 17.60
CA MET A 27 20.69 -11.43 17.10
C MET A 27 20.20 -12.50 18.10
N PRO A 28 18.97 -12.36 18.64
CA PRO A 28 18.38 -13.36 19.51
C PRO A 28 18.19 -14.69 18.77
N VAL A 29 18.42 -15.79 19.48
CA VAL A 29 18.20 -17.15 18.96
C VAL A 29 17.20 -17.84 19.88
N SER A 30 16.22 -18.54 19.31
CA SER A 30 15.29 -19.31 20.15
C SER A 30 16.02 -20.45 20.85
N LYS A 31 15.45 -20.94 21.96
CA LYS A 31 16.05 -22.04 22.71
C LYS A 31 16.22 -23.30 21.84
N GLU A 32 15.25 -23.57 20.97
CA GLU A 32 15.28 -24.71 20.04
C GLU A 32 16.40 -24.55 19.01
N GLU A 33 16.43 -23.41 18.32
CA GLU A 33 17.50 -23.09 17.35
C GLU A 33 18.88 -23.15 18.00
N PHE A 34 19.04 -22.65 19.22
CA PHE A 34 20.31 -22.71 19.94
C PHE A 34 20.79 -24.15 20.15
N PHE A 35 19.91 -25.06 20.57
CA PHE A 35 20.27 -26.47 20.77
C PHE A 35 20.52 -27.23 19.47
N ASP A 36 19.89 -26.85 18.38
CA ASP A 36 20.13 -27.46 17.08
C ASP A 36 21.44 -26.95 16.48
N LEU A 37 21.68 -25.64 16.54
CA LEU A 37 22.91 -25.03 16.04
C LEU A 37 24.15 -25.48 16.81
N THR A 38 24.08 -25.63 18.14
CA THR A 38 25.22 -26.15 18.93
C THR A 38 25.65 -27.57 18.53
N LYS A 39 24.77 -28.37 17.90
CA LYS A 39 25.10 -29.72 17.42
C LYS A 39 25.62 -29.73 15.99
N MET A 40 25.18 -28.78 15.17
CA MET A 40 25.33 -28.84 13.72
C MET A 40 26.26 -27.76 13.16
N ALA A 41 26.30 -26.58 13.77
CA ALA A 41 27.07 -25.45 13.32
C ALA A 41 28.49 -25.48 13.91
N LYS A 42 29.45 -25.15 13.06
CA LYS A 42 30.87 -24.96 13.38
C LYS A 42 31.32 -23.55 13.08
N TYR A 43 30.74 -22.95 12.03
CA TYR A 43 31.10 -21.63 11.54
C TYR A 43 29.89 -20.73 11.41
N ILE A 44 30.11 -19.44 11.60
CA ILE A 44 29.13 -18.37 11.33
C ILE A 44 29.62 -17.44 10.21
N GLY A 45 28.75 -17.11 9.27
CA GLY A 45 29.04 -16.13 8.22
C GLY A 45 27.81 -15.29 7.87
N VAL A 46 27.87 -14.60 6.74
CA VAL A 46 26.72 -13.90 6.18
C VAL A 46 26.49 -14.29 4.72
N THR A 47 25.27 -14.12 4.21
CA THR A 47 24.96 -14.38 2.80
C THR A 47 25.54 -13.28 1.89
N GLU A 48 25.59 -13.55 0.59
CA GLU A 48 25.92 -12.50 -0.39
C GLU A 48 24.86 -11.40 -0.46
N GLN A 49 23.58 -11.75 -0.23
CA GLN A 49 22.51 -10.76 -0.12
C GLN A 49 22.73 -9.84 1.10
N PHE A 50 23.16 -10.37 2.24
CA PHE A 50 23.54 -9.54 3.39
C PHE A 50 24.58 -8.49 2.98
N LYS A 51 25.67 -8.91 2.33
CA LYS A 51 26.74 -8.01 1.87
C LYS A 51 26.21 -6.97 0.89
N ASP A 52 25.41 -7.40 -0.08
CA ASP A 52 24.79 -6.52 -1.08
C ASP A 52 23.87 -5.46 -0.44
N VAL A 53 23.07 -5.85 0.56
CA VAL A 53 22.20 -4.92 1.32
C VAL A 53 23.04 -3.89 2.08
N ILE A 54 24.07 -4.33 2.82
CA ILE A 54 24.95 -3.41 3.58
C ILE A 54 25.62 -2.40 2.65
N ASN A 55 26.13 -2.87 1.50
CA ASN A 55 26.79 -2.03 0.51
C ASN A 55 25.80 -1.06 -0.18
N THR A 56 24.61 -1.54 -0.54
CA THR A 56 23.59 -0.72 -1.22
C THR A 56 23.17 0.48 -0.37
N PHE A 57 23.00 0.27 0.94
CA PHE A 57 22.51 1.31 1.85
C PHE A 57 23.58 2.05 2.62
N HIS A 58 24.87 1.69 2.45
CA HIS A 58 25.99 2.30 3.15
C HIS A 58 25.75 2.32 4.67
N THR A 59 25.33 1.17 5.21
CA THR A 59 24.85 1.07 6.60
C THR A 59 25.99 1.32 7.59
N PRO A 60 25.81 2.15 8.64
CA PRO A 60 26.82 2.40 9.65
C PRO A 60 27.37 1.12 10.28
N ASP A 61 28.65 1.12 10.68
CA ASP A 61 29.30 -0.02 11.32
C ASP A 61 28.58 -0.45 12.60
N GLY A 62 28.49 -1.77 12.80
CA GLY A 62 27.75 -2.37 13.91
C GLY A 62 26.22 -2.40 13.74
N GLU A 63 25.66 -1.83 12.67
CA GLU A 63 24.22 -1.83 12.40
C GLU A 63 23.84 -2.66 11.16
N THR A 64 22.56 -3.07 11.10
CA THR A 64 21.88 -3.53 9.88
C THR A 64 20.73 -2.57 9.53
N PRO A 65 20.48 -2.30 8.23
CA PRO A 65 19.54 -1.26 7.82
C PRO A 65 18.09 -1.62 8.19
N ALA A 66 17.25 -0.60 8.32
CA ALA A 66 15.82 -0.77 8.50
C ALA A 66 15.16 -1.44 7.28
N GLY A 67 14.03 -2.10 7.53
CA GLY A 67 13.24 -2.80 6.53
C GLY A 67 13.82 -4.15 6.11
N PHE A 68 14.65 -4.76 6.95
CA PHE A 68 15.18 -6.10 6.74
C PHE A 68 15.07 -6.93 8.02
N LYS A 69 14.53 -8.14 7.87
CA LYS A 69 14.56 -9.19 8.88
C LYS A 69 15.90 -9.92 8.81
N ARG A 70 16.44 -10.27 9.98
CA ARG A 70 17.59 -11.18 10.08
C ARG A 70 17.10 -12.62 10.09
N GLU A 71 17.58 -13.44 9.16
CA GLU A 71 17.21 -14.87 9.09
C GLU A 71 18.45 -15.75 9.10
N LEU A 72 18.35 -16.93 9.73
CA LEU A 72 19.41 -17.93 9.73
C LEU A 72 19.22 -18.90 8.58
N VAL A 73 20.29 -19.11 7.81
CA VAL A 73 20.36 -20.06 6.71
C VAL A 73 21.44 -21.08 7.03
N MET A 74 21.06 -22.35 7.11
CA MET A 74 22.03 -23.43 7.28
C MET A 74 22.57 -23.86 5.92
N GLU A 75 23.88 -23.80 5.75
CA GLU A 75 24.60 -24.31 4.59
C GLU A 75 25.29 -25.65 4.90
N LYS A 76 25.99 -26.19 3.89
CA LYS A 76 26.80 -27.41 4.04
C LYS A 76 27.96 -27.19 5.01
N ASP A 77 28.58 -28.29 5.42
CA ASP A 77 29.82 -28.30 6.22
C ASP A 77 29.73 -27.61 7.59
N GLY A 78 28.51 -27.43 8.09
CA GLY A 78 28.25 -26.82 9.41
C GLY A 78 28.39 -25.30 9.41
N VAL A 79 28.21 -24.63 8.27
CA VAL A 79 28.20 -23.17 8.20
C VAL A 79 26.77 -22.67 8.37
N VAL A 80 26.51 -21.86 9.40
CA VAL A 80 25.27 -21.07 9.50
C VAL A 80 25.55 -19.64 9.03
N LYS A 81 24.67 -19.10 8.19
CA LYS A 81 24.77 -17.72 7.70
C LYS A 81 23.59 -16.88 8.15
N VAL A 82 23.86 -15.61 8.40
CA VAL A 82 22.81 -14.61 8.60
C VAL A 82 22.50 -13.94 7.26
N ASP A 83 21.21 -13.86 6.91
CA ASP A 83 20.69 -13.14 5.76
C ASP A 83 19.92 -11.89 6.18
N LEU A 84 19.82 -10.90 5.27
CA LEU A 84 18.94 -9.75 5.40
C LEU A 84 17.82 -9.87 4.38
N VAL A 85 16.66 -10.34 4.83
CA VAL A 85 15.47 -10.56 4.00
C VAL A 85 14.58 -9.32 4.05
N ARG A 86 14.18 -8.80 2.89
CA ARG A 86 13.35 -7.59 2.80
C ARG A 86 12.02 -7.77 3.53
N ASP A 87 11.79 -6.98 4.58
CA ASP A 87 10.53 -6.94 5.31
C ASP A 87 10.36 -5.57 5.98
N ILE A 88 9.43 -4.76 5.47
CA ILE A 88 9.15 -3.41 5.96
C ILE A 88 8.54 -3.35 7.37
N SER A 89 8.19 -4.50 7.96
CA SER A 89 7.81 -4.60 9.38
C SER A 89 8.97 -4.39 10.34
N TYR A 90 10.22 -4.43 9.85
CA TYR A 90 11.40 -4.29 10.68
C TYR A 90 12.00 -2.89 10.56
N ASP A 91 12.42 -2.34 11.69
CA ASP A 91 13.30 -1.19 11.79
C ASP A 91 14.76 -1.66 11.75
N LYS A 92 15.70 -0.76 12.03
CA LYS A 92 17.13 -1.08 12.09
C LYS A 92 17.41 -2.23 13.04
N ASN A 93 18.51 -2.93 12.78
CA ASN A 93 18.99 -4.03 13.61
C ASN A 93 18.03 -5.22 13.72
N GLY A 94 17.14 -5.41 12.76
CA GLY A 94 16.19 -6.53 12.77
C GLY A 94 15.17 -6.43 13.91
N ILE A 95 14.91 -5.23 14.41
CA ILE A 95 13.91 -4.97 15.45
C ILE A 95 12.55 -4.79 14.79
N LEU A 96 11.51 -5.46 15.29
CA LEU A 96 10.15 -5.21 14.81
C LEU A 96 9.72 -3.77 15.10
N ARG A 97 9.03 -3.15 14.15
CA ARG A 97 8.37 -1.86 14.37
C ARG A 97 7.36 -1.97 15.51
N PRO A 98 7.03 -0.86 16.20
CA PRO A 98 6.21 -0.90 17.43
C PRO A 98 4.78 -1.46 17.26
N THR A 99 4.26 -1.47 16.03
CA THR A 99 2.90 -1.91 15.71
C THR A 99 2.91 -2.92 14.57
N ASN A 100 1.97 -3.86 14.60
CA ASN A 100 1.75 -4.78 13.49
C ASN A 100 1.15 -4.08 12.26
N VAL A 101 0.39 -3.01 12.46
CA VAL A 101 -0.10 -2.17 11.37
C VAL A 101 1.00 -1.23 10.93
N LEU A 102 1.18 -1.11 9.61
CA LEU A 102 2.17 -0.24 9.01
C LEU A 102 1.53 1.02 8.46
N PHE A 103 2.30 2.12 8.42
CA PHE A 103 1.84 3.39 7.85
C PHE A 103 2.61 3.75 6.58
N SER A 104 1.90 4.45 5.69
CA SER A 104 2.36 4.89 4.40
C SER A 104 1.96 6.33 4.11
N ALA A 105 2.83 7.09 3.46
CA ALA A 105 2.47 8.40 2.91
C ALA A 105 1.92 8.25 1.48
N ASP A 106 0.78 8.87 1.19
CA ASP A 106 0.25 9.01 -0.17
C ASP A 106 0.63 10.40 -0.71
N SER A 107 1.87 10.56 -1.17
CA SER A 107 2.42 11.86 -1.52
C SER A 107 3.61 11.77 -2.48
N ALA A 108 3.86 12.85 -3.22
CA ALA A 108 5.09 13.08 -3.96
C ALA A 108 5.77 14.39 -3.53
N ASN A 109 5.37 14.96 -2.39
CA ASN A 109 5.90 16.22 -1.86
C ASN A 109 7.01 15.94 -0.83
N PRO A 110 8.30 16.15 -1.16
CA PRO A 110 9.38 15.87 -0.22
C PRO A 110 9.29 16.67 1.08
N TYR A 111 8.74 17.89 1.04
CA TYR A 111 8.60 18.76 2.20
C TYR A 111 7.60 18.22 3.25
N GLU A 112 6.56 17.51 2.80
CA GLU A 112 5.59 16.87 3.69
C GLU A 112 6.00 15.46 4.10
N VAL A 113 6.79 14.79 3.26
CA VAL A 113 7.30 13.44 3.54
C VAL A 113 8.43 13.46 4.57
N GLU A 114 9.30 14.48 4.55
CA GLU A 114 10.46 14.55 5.45
C GLU A 114 10.09 14.51 6.96
N PRO A 115 9.09 15.26 7.46
CA PRO A 115 8.72 15.21 8.88
C PRO A 115 8.13 13.86 9.33
N ILE A 116 7.50 13.11 8.42
CA ILE A 116 6.82 11.85 8.74
C ILE A 116 7.68 10.61 8.40
N SER A 117 8.79 10.78 7.67
CA SER A 117 9.60 9.67 7.16
C SER A 117 10.06 8.65 8.23
N PRO A 118 10.41 9.05 9.48
CA PRO A 118 10.80 8.07 10.50
C PRO A 118 9.65 7.19 10.99
N LEU A 119 8.40 7.60 10.75
CA LEU A 119 7.20 6.95 11.28
C LEU A 119 6.49 6.05 10.26
N ILE A 120 6.97 6.03 9.01
CA ILE A 120 6.37 5.26 7.93
C ILE A 120 7.31 4.17 7.41
N SER A 121 6.73 3.25 6.66
CA SER A 121 7.39 2.06 6.12
C SER A 121 7.09 1.84 4.64
N ASN A 122 6.21 2.67 4.07
CA ASN A 122 5.87 2.67 2.67
C ASN A 122 5.55 4.10 2.20
N LEU A 123 5.70 4.35 0.92
CA LEU A 123 5.13 5.52 0.25
C LEU A 123 4.40 5.05 -1.01
N THR A 124 3.23 5.62 -1.27
CA THR A 124 2.50 5.47 -2.52
C THR A 124 2.45 6.80 -3.26
N CYS A 125 2.66 6.77 -4.56
CA CYS A 125 2.38 7.91 -5.42
C CYS A 125 1.82 7.45 -6.78
N ASN A 126 1.12 8.35 -7.46
CA ASN A 126 0.53 8.14 -8.78
C ASN A 126 0.77 9.40 -9.65
N PRO A 127 0.54 9.34 -10.98
CA PRO A 127 0.76 10.49 -11.85
C PRO A 127 0.05 11.77 -11.39
N GLY A 128 -1.20 11.68 -10.91
CA GLY A 128 -1.93 12.86 -10.40
C GLY A 128 -1.25 13.48 -9.18
N ILE A 129 -0.77 12.66 -8.23
CA ILE A 129 -0.03 13.15 -7.05
C ILE A 129 1.29 13.81 -7.48
N ILE A 130 2.02 13.19 -8.41
CA ILE A 130 3.33 13.69 -8.86
C ILE A 130 3.19 14.99 -9.66
N TYR A 131 2.35 14.97 -10.70
CA TYR A 131 2.26 16.07 -11.65
C TYR A 131 1.33 17.17 -11.14
N ASP A 132 0.11 16.84 -10.73
CA ASP A 132 -0.92 17.85 -10.44
C ASP A 132 -0.78 18.42 -9.03
N LEU A 133 -0.59 17.55 -8.03
CA LEU A 133 -0.54 17.98 -6.63
C LEU A 133 0.82 18.56 -6.23
N PHE A 134 1.91 18.14 -6.90
CA PHE A 134 3.26 18.58 -6.58
C PHE A 134 3.94 19.40 -7.69
N ILE A 135 4.42 18.77 -8.79
CA ILE A 135 5.31 19.42 -9.76
C ILE A 135 4.69 20.70 -10.35
N ASN A 136 3.43 20.61 -10.79
CA ASN A 136 2.71 21.72 -11.42
C ASN A 136 2.02 22.63 -10.39
N ASN A 137 2.16 22.36 -9.10
CA ASN A 137 1.58 23.17 -8.04
C ASN A 137 2.65 24.10 -7.43
N PRO A 138 2.67 25.40 -7.79
CA PRO A 138 3.70 26.33 -7.31
C PRO A 138 3.67 26.57 -5.79
N LYS A 139 2.57 26.23 -5.11
CA LYS A 139 2.49 26.30 -3.64
C LYS A 139 3.22 25.13 -2.98
N ALA A 140 3.16 23.94 -3.60
CA ALA A 140 3.79 22.73 -3.08
C ALA A 140 5.26 22.63 -3.53
N ASN A 141 5.54 22.85 -4.82
CA ASN A 141 6.89 22.90 -5.37
C ASN A 141 7.51 24.29 -5.16
N VAL A 142 7.90 24.58 -3.91
CA VAL A 142 8.38 25.89 -3.47
C VAL A 142 9.58 26.35 -4.31
N GLY A 143 9.44 27.52 -4.93
CA GLY A 143 10.48 28.09 -5.80
C GLY A 143 10.68 27.33 -7.12
N ASN A 144 9.76 26.42 -7.49
CA ASN A 144 9.86 25.55 -8.65
C ASN A 144 11.19 24.76 -8.63
N LYS A 145 11.56 24.22 -7.46
CA LYS A 145 12.85 23.54 -7.25
C LYS A 145 12.95 22.27 -8.10
N TYR A 146 11.88 21.49 -8.21
CA TYR A 146 11.84 20.23 -8.94
C TYR A 146 11.20 20.41 -10.32
N LYS A 147 11.81 19.87 -11.38
CA LYS A 147 11.38 20.09 -12.77
C LYS A 147 10.69 18.89 -13.40
N ASN A 148 10.96 17.69 -12.91
CA ASN A 148 10.48 16.46 -13.51
C ASN A 148 10.30 15.37 -12.44
N ARG A 149 9.64 14.28 -12.85
CA ARG A 149 9.35 13.14 -11.98
C ARG A 149 10.62 12.52 -11.38
N ASP A 150 11.71 12.46 -12.13
CA ASP A 150 12.94 11.82 -11.66
C ASP A 150 13.56 12.59 -10.49
N GLU A 151 13.64 13.92 -10.58
CA GLU A 151 14.15 14.77 -9.51
C GLU A 151 13.33 14.63 -8.23
N VAL A 152 12.00 14.57 -8.35
CA VAL A 152 11.10 14.36 -7.20
C VAL A 152 11.32 12.99 -6.59
N MET A 153 11.32 11.94 -7.42
CA MET A 153 11.48 10.56 -6.97
C MET A 153 12.86 10.34 -6.33
N ALA A 154 13.93 10.90 -6.89
CA ALA A 154 15.27 10.81 -6.31
C ALA A 154 15.31 11.44 -4.90
N GLU A 155 14.68 12.60 -4.72
CA GLU A 155 14.61 13.25 -3.41
C GLU A 155 13.75 12.44 -2.42
N ILE A 156 12.61 11.90 -2.85
CA ILE A 156 11.79 11.00 -2.02
C ILE A 156 12.62 9.78 -1.57
N GLY A 157 13.38 9.18 -2.49
CA GLY A 157 14.28 8.07 -2.19
C GLY A 157 15.38 8.42 -1.18
N ARG A 158 15.88 9.66 -1.20
CA ARG A 158 16.84 10.19 -0.21
C ARG A 158 16.19 10.36 1.16
N VAL A 159 14.98 10.92 1.22
CA VAL A 159 14.28 11.25 2.47
C VAL A 159 13.81 10.00 3.24
N LEU A 160 13.34 8.96 2.54
CA LEU A 160 12.70 7.79 3.17
C LEU A 160 13.67 6.73 3.70
N GLY A 161 14.95 6.76 3.31
CA GLY A 161 15.95 5.78 3.76
C GLY A 161 15.66 4.33 3.34
N PRO A 162 16.33 3.34 3.95
CA PRO A 162 16.23 1.92 3.58
C PRO A 162 14.93 1.23 4.03
N GLY A 163 14.33 1.72 5.12
CA GLY A 163 13.20 1.07 5.80
C GLY A 163 11.85 1.23 5.11
N CYS A 164 11.80 1.85 3.93
CA CYS A 164 10.59 2.23 3.24
C CYS A 164 10.51 1.62 1.84
N ASP A 165 9.40 0.98 1.50
CA ASP A 165 9.07 0.61 0.12
C ASP A 165 8.43 1.80 -0.62
N ILE A 166 8.77 1.99 -1.89
CA ILE A 166 8.32 3.14 -2.69
C ILE A 166 7.52 2.60 -3.88
N SER A 167 6.19 2.73 -3.77
CA SER A 167 5.24 2.36 -4.82
C SER A 167 5.04 3.53 -5.78
N VAL A 168 5.59 3.42 -6.99
CA VAL A 168 5.46 4.43 -8.04
C VAL A 168 4.66 3.85 -9.20
N GLU A 169 3.57 4.53 -9.58
CA GLU A 169 2.69 4.06 -10.64
C GLU A 169 3.24 4.36 -12.04
N LEU A 170 3.05 3.43 -12.96
CA LEU A 170 3.44 3.60 -14.37
C LEU A 170 2.77 4.83 -14.98
N ASN A 171 3.51 5.58 -15.79
CA ASN A 171 2.94 6.74 -16.49
C ASN A 171 1.87 6.33 -17.50
N ASN A 172 2.11 5.23 -18.23
CA ASN A 172 1.17 4.72 -19.21
C ASN A 172 1.03 3.19 -19.11
N PRO A 173 0.08 2.68 -18.31
CA PRO A 173 -0.19 1.24 -18.23
C PRO A 173 -0.81 0.66 -19.52
N PHE A 174 -1.18 1.53 -20.47
CA PHE A 174 -1.74 1.15 -21.77
C PHE A 174 -0.68 1.11 -22.89
N GLU A 175 0.59 1.35 -22.59
CA GLU A 175 1.69 1.15 -23.55
C GLU A 175 1.73 -0.31 -24.00
N GLN A 176 1.70 -0.52 -25.33
CA GLN A 176 1.62 -1.86 -25.93
C GLN A 176 3.00 -2.52 -26.00
N ASP A 177 4.06 -1.73 -26.13
CA ASP A 177 5.43 -2.23 -26.08
C ASP A 177 5.88 -2.43 -24.62
N PHE A 178 5.89 -3.69 -24.19
CA PHE A 178 6.30 -4.05 -22.83
C PHE A 178 7.74 -3.62 -22.51
N ASN A 179 8.63 -3.52 -23.51
CA ASN A 179 10.02 -3.11 -23.25
C ASN A 179 10.09 -1.68 -22.73
N LYS A 180 9.22 -0.76 -23.20
CA LYS A 180 9.17 0.61 -22.68
C LYS A 180 8.66 0.67 -21.24
N ILE A 181 7.71 -0.20 -20.88
CA ILE A 181 7.25 -0.33 -19.50
C ILE A 181 8.39 -0.86 -18.62
N LEU A 182 9.14 -1.85 -19.13
CA LEU A 182 10.28 -2.41 -18.43
C LEU A 182 11.39 -1.38 -18.26
N GLU A 183 11.71 -0.58 -19.28
CA GLU A 183 12.65 0.54 -19.20
C GLU A 183 12.25 1.56 -18.12
N GLU A 184 10.97 1.94 -18.05
CA GLU A 184 10.46 2.81 -16.97
C GLU A 184 10.66 2.15 -15.59
N ALA A 185 10.35 0.86 -15.46
CA ALA A 185 10.49 0.13 -14.19
C ALA A 185 11.95 -0.04 -13.75
N GLU A 186 12.87 -0.36 -14.66
CA GLU A 186 14.30 -0.49 -14.39
C GLU A 186 14.92 0.85 -13.97
N LYS A 187 14.50 1.96 -14.58
CA LYS A 187 14.93 3.29 -14.14
C LYS A 187 14.58 3.56 -12.67
N PHE A 188 13.39 3.14 -12.22
CA PHE A 188 13.05 3.23 -10.79
C PHE A 188 13.83 2.23 -9.93
N ARG A 189 14.17 1.05 -10.45
CA ARG A 189 15.04 0.09 -9.76
C ARG A 189 16.44 0.67 -9.56
N GLU A 190 17.01 1.35 -10.54
CA GLU A 190 18.31 2.03 -10.41
C GLU A 190 18.23 3.14 -9.34
N MET A 191 17.17 3.94 -9.37
CA MET A 191 16.97 5.05 -8.44
C MET A 191 16.75 4.60 -6.99
N PHE A 192 15.98 3.53 -6.78
CA PHE A 192 15.57 3.10 -5.44
C PHE A 192 16.29 1.87 -4.91
N SER A 193 17.07 1.17 -5.74
CA SER A 193 17.49 -0.23 -5.59
C SER A 193 16.36 -1.24 -5.76
N LYS A 194 16.73 -2.49 -6.09
CA LYS A 194 15.83 -3.65 -6.14
C LYS A 194 15.07 -3.91 -4.83
N TYR A 195 15.59 -3.40 -3.70
CA TYR A 195 15.03 -3.63 -2.37
C TYR A 195 13.89 -2.69 -1.99
N ARG A 196 13.79 -1.51 -2.61
CA ARG A 196 12.76 -0.50 -2.25
C ARG A 196 11.75 -0.25 -3.37
N VAL A 197 12.13 -0.46 -4.63
CA VAL A 197 11.21 -0.24 -5.75
C VAL A 197 10.01 -1.18 -5.66
N VAL A 198 8.82 -0.62 -5.83
CA VAL A 198 7.58 -1.34 -6.07
C VAL A 198 6.87 -0.65 -7.23
N ILE A 199 6.56 -1.40 -8.29
CA ILE A 199 5.88 -0.84 -9.46
C ILE A 199 4.37 -0.90 -9.20
N LYS A 200 3.72 0.25 -9.25
CA LYS A 200 2.27 0.32 -9.06
C LYS A 200 1.57 0.21 -10.42
N VAL A 201 0.66 -0.74 -10.52
CA VAL A 201 -0.05 -1.11 -11.75
C VAL A 201 -1.54 -1.01 -11.46
N PRO A 202 -2.36 -0.33 -12.28
CA PRO A 202 -3.79 -0.28 -12.05
C PRO A 202 -4.54 -1.50 -12.60
N HIS A 203 -5.67 -1.83 -11.96
CA HIS A 203 -6.73 -2.57 -12.63
C HIS A 203 -7.25 -1.74 -13.82
N THR A 204 -7.13 -2.29 -15.02
CA THR A 204 -7.48 -1.57 -16.25
C THR A 204 -8.97 -1.68 -16.59
N GLY A 205 -9.62 -2.79 -16.24
CA GLY A 205 -11.05 -3.01 -16.48
C GLY A 205 -11.41 -2.80 -17.96
N ALA A 206 -12.42 -1.96 -18.21
CA ALA A 206 -12.88 -1.62 -19.55
C ALA A 206 -12.01 -0.59 -20.30
N VAL A 207 -10.96 -0.05 -19.65
CA VAL A 207 -10.04 0.89 -20.29
C VAL A 207 -8.97 0.12 -21.06
N THR A 208 -8.75 0.52 -22.31
CA THR A 208 -7.90 -0.15 -23.30
C THR A 208 -6.99 0.87 -23.98
N PRO A 209 -5.90 0.45 -24.63
CA PRO A 209 -5.10 1.35 -25.47
C PRO A 209 -5.92 2.07 -26.54
N GLN A 210 -6.99 1.45 -27.04
CA GLN A 210 -7.83 1.97 -28.11
C GLN A 210 -8.82 3.03 -27.63
N ASN A 211 -9.32 2.94 -26.39
CA ASN A 211 -10.34 3.85 -25.87
C ASN A 211 -9.86 4.83 -24.80
N VAL A 212 -8.63 4.71 -24.28
CA VAL A 212 -8.12 5.60 -23.22
C VAL A 212 -8.18 7.09 -23.60
N THR A 213 -8.06 7.42 -24.88
CA THR A 213 -8.17 8.80 -25.39
C THR A 213 -9.57 9.41 -25.20
N GLN A 214 -10.63 8.59 -25.07
CA GLN A 214 -11.98 9.05 -24.75
C GLN A 214 -12.01 9.68 -23.36
N LEU A 215 -11.21 9.18 -22.41
CA LEU A 215 -11.12 9.73 -21.05
C LEU A 215 -10.35 11.07 -20.99
N LEU A 216 -9.61 11.41 -22.06
CA LEU A 216 -8.76 12.60 -22.11
C LEU A 216 -9.39 13.74 -22.91
N SER A 217 -10.43 13.46 -23.70
CA SER A 217 -11.03 14.40 -24.65
C SER A 217 -12.55 14.41 -24.59
N GLY A 218 -13.20 15.42 -25.17
CA GLY A 218 -14.66 15.51 -25.22
C GLY A 218 -15.33 15.53 -23.84
N ASN A 219 -16.33 14.66 -23.66
CA ASN A 219 -17.07 14.50 -22.39
C ASN A 219 -16.30 13.67 -21.35
N LYS A 220 -15.12 13.13 -21.69
CA LYS A 220 -14.26 12.33 -20.82
C LYS A 220 -14.93 11.06 -20.26
N LYS A 221 -15.79 10.43 -21.06
CA LYS A 221 -16.52 9.21 -20.71
C LYS A 221 -16.27 8.10 -21.73
N LEU A 222 -16.34 6.85 -21.30
CA LEU A 222 -16.29 5.71 -22.22
C LEU A 222 -17.65 5.52 -22.90
N ASP A 223 -17.62 5.11 -24.17
CA ASP A 223 -18.82 4.74 -24.91
C ASP A 223 -19.41 3.38 -24.45
N LYS A 224 -18.60 2.57 -23.76
CA LYS A 224 -18.96 1.23 -23.28
C LYS A 224 -19.03 1.19 -21.76
N ARG A 225 -19.97 0.39 -21.25
CA ARG A 225 -20.09 0.12 -19.82
C ARG A 225 -18.91 -0.71 -19.30
N PRO A 226 -18.64 -0.71 -17.97
CA PRO A 226 -17.57 -1.51 -17.39
C PRO A 226 -17.68 -3.02 -17.62
N ASP A 227 -18.89 -3.54 -17.83
CA ASP A 227 -19.19 -4.96 -18.09
C ASP A 227 -19.16 -5.33 -19.59
N GLN A 228 -18.95 -4.36 -20.48
CA GLN A 228 -18.93 -4.53 -21.94
C GLN A 228 -17.50 -4.57 -22.50
N VAL A 229 -16.62 -5.35 -21.86
CA VAL A 229 -15.21 -5.47 -22.22
C VAL A 229 -14.86 -6.89 -22.66
N GLY A 230 -13.97 -7.02 -23.65
CA GLY A 230 -13.43 -8.32 -24.07
C GLY A 230 -12.46 -8.89 -23.02
N THR A 231 -12.36 -10.21 -22.94
CA THR A 231 -11.54 -10.89 -21.92
C THR A 231 -10.07 -10.44 -21.92
N GLU A 232 -9.47 -10.29 -23.11
CA GLU A 232 -8.06 -9.86 -23.23
C GLU A 232 -7.84 -8.47 -22.63
N ASP A 233 -8.70 -7.52 -22.98
CA ASP A 233 -8.65 -6.14 -22.51
C ASP A 233 -8.90 -6.04 -21.00
N ALA A 234 -9.89 -6.77 -20.50
CA ALA A 234 -10.23 -6.83 -19.08
C ALA A 234 -9.07 -7.35 -18.21
N LEU A 235 -8.29 -8.29 -18.75
CA LEU A 235 -7.15 -8.91 -18.07
C LEU A 235 -5.82 -8.20 -18.32
N ARG A 236 -5.80 -7.09 -19.07
CA ARG A 236 -4.55 -6.37 -19.40
C ARG A 236 -3.74 -5.99 -18.16
N GLY A 237 -4.37 -5.35 -17.17
CA GLY A 237 -3.70 -4.96 -15.91
C GLY A 237 -3.17 -6.18 -15.13
N HIS A 238 -3.91 -7.29 -15.11
CA HIS A 238 -3.48 -8.54 -14.46
C HIS A 238 -2.25 -9.15 -15.14
N ASN A 239 -2.29 -9.24 -16.47
CA ASN A 239 -1.18 -9.76 -17.27
C ASN A 239 0.05 -8.86 -17.17
N LEU A 240 -0.14 -7.54 -17.08
CA LEU A 240 0.97 -6.60 -16.88
C LEU A 240 1.62 -6.78 -15.49
N ALA A 241 0.82 -6.87 -14.44
CA ALA A 241 1.30 -7.14 -13.08
C ALA A 241 2.07 -8.48 -13.01
N LEU A 242 1.52 -9.54 -13.62
CA LEU A 242 2.18 -10.84 -13.66
C LEU A 242 3.51 -10.80 -14.43
N LYS A 243 3.54 -10.17 -15.61
CA LYS A 243 4.77 -10.01 -16.40
C LYS A 243 5.85 -9.26 -15.61
N LEU A 244 5.50 -8.18 -14.92
CA LEU A 244 6.46 -7.43 -14.08
C LEU A 244 6.97 -8.29 -12.92
N HIS A 245 6.11 -9.09 -12.29
CA HIS A 245 6.50 -10.06 -11.27
C HIS A 245 7.51 -11.09 -11.81
N GLU A 246 7.25 -11.66 -12.99
CA GLU A 246 8.15 -12.60 -13.66
C GLU A 246 9.53 -11.98 -14.00
N HIS A 247 9.60 -10.64 -14.14
CA HIS A 247 10.84 -9.88 -14.31
C HIS A 247 11.46 -9.41 -12.97
N GLY A 248 11.02 -10.00 -11.85
CA GLY A 248 11.60 -9.77 -10.53
C GLY A 248 11.16 -8.46 -9.84
N PHE A 249 10.12 -7.79 -10.34
CA PHE A 249 9.55 -6.63 -9.66
C PHE A 249 8.49 -7.03 -8.63
N ARG A 250 8.50 -6.32 -7.50
CA ARG A 250 7.34 -6.30 -6.60
C ARG A 250 6.30 -5.35 -7.19
N VAL A 251 5.04 -5.77 -7.19
CA VAL A 251 3.93 -5.02 -7.77
C VAL A 251 2.94 -4.58 -6.71
N ASN A 252 2.54 -3.31 -6.75
CA ASN A 252 1.40 -2.76 -6.04
C ASN A 252 0.20 -2.69 -6.99
N PHE A 253 -0.74 -3.62 -6.86
CA PHE A 253 -1.87 -3.74 -7.76
C PHE A 253 -3.04 -2.87 -7.27
N THR A 254 -3.28 -1.76 -7.97
CA THR A 254 -4.13 -0.66 -7.52
C THR A 254 -5.45 -0.53 -8.28
N LEU A 255 -6.23 0.50 -7.98
CA LEU A 255 -7.59 0.76 -8.50
C LEU A 255 -8.56 -0.41 -8.28
N MET A 256 -8.47 -1.03 -7.09
CA MET A 256 -9.36 -2.10 -6.64
C MET A 256 -10.50 -1.51 -5.81
N PHE A 257 -11.72 -1.62 -6.33
CA PHE A 257 -12.92 -1.06 -5.70
C PHE A 257 -13.90 -2.15 -5.27
N GLU A 258 -13.94 -3.30 -5.95
CA GLU A 258 -14.94 -4.33 -5.70
C GLU A 258 -14.35 -5.62 -5.10
N PRO A 259 -14.95 -6.20 -4.05
CA PRO A 259 -14.52 -7.43 -3.40
C PRO A 259 -14.13 -8.56 -4.36
N PHE A 260 -14.93 -8.82 -5.40
CA PHE A 260 -14.69 -9.91 -6.34
C PHE A 260 -13.38 -9.77 -7.14
N GLN A 261 -12.81 -8.57 -7.24
CA GLN A 261 -11.54 -8.34 -7.95
C GLN A 261 -10.38 -9.02 -7.21
N THR A 262 -10.44 -9.11 -5.89
CA THR A 262 -9.30 -9.46 -5.06
C THR A 262 -8.79 -10.87 -5.30
N MET A 263 -9.66 -11.88 -5.31
CA MET A 263 -9.20 -13.27 -5.54
C MET A 263 -8.52 -13.46 -6.89
N LEU A 264 -9.01 -12.79 -7.93
CA LEU A 264 -8.39 -12.85 -9.26
C LEU A 264 -7.08 -12.07 -9.30
N ALA A 265 -7.03 -10.89 -8.67
CA ALA A 265 -5.82 -10.09 -8.55
C ALA A 265 -4.66 -10.85 -7.89
N MET A 266 -4.95 -11.71 -6.90
CA MET A 266 -3.95 -12.55 -6.23
C MET A 266 -3.23 -13.51 -7.19
N GLN A 267 -3.85 -13.90 -8.32
CA GLN A 267 -3.20 -14.77 -9.31
C GLN A 267 -2.00 -14.09 -10.01
N ALA A 268 -1.98 -12.75 -10.05
CA ALA A 268 -0.86 -11.98 -10.57
C ALA A 268 0.31 -11.84 -9.58
N ARG A 269 0.23 -12.51 -8.41
CA ARG A 269 1.25 -12.50 -7.34
C ARG A 269 1.69 -11.10 -6.88
N PRO A 270 0.74 -10.19 -6.58
CA PRO A 270 1.08 -8.84 -6.17
C PRO A 270 1.77 -8.84 -4.79
N TYR A 271 2.68 -7.88 -4.59
CA TYR A 271 3.26 -7.60 -3.27
C TYR A 271 2.32 -6.73 -2.42
N PHE A 272 1.58 -5.81 -3.07
CA PHE A 272 0.47 -5.10 -2.43
C PHE A 272 -0.81 -5.22 -3.27
N ILE A 273 -1.93 -5.38 -2.58
CA ILE A 273 -3.28 -5.12 -3.12
C ILE A 273 -3.85 -3.88 -2.45
N ASN A 274 -4.78 -3.17 -3.10
CA ASN A 274 -5.41 -1.99 -2.53
C ASN A 274 -6.87 -2.22 -2.13
N THR A 275 -7.37 -1.38 -1.23
CA THR A 275 -8.81 -1.17 -1.03
C THR A 275 -9.10 0.32 -0.99
N PHE A 276 -9.94 0.80 -1.91
CA PHE A 276 -10.34 2.21 -2.03
C PHE A 276 -11.66 2.44 -1.31
N LEU A 277 -11.62 3.20 -0.21
CA LEU A 277 -12.78 3.33 0.69
C LEU A 277 -13.75 4.43 0.28
N ARG A 278 -13.26 5.68 0.20
CA ARG A 278 -14.10 6.88 0.11
C ARG A 278 -15.09 6.82 -1.06
N HIS A 279 -14.59 6.58 -2.27
CA HIS A 279 -15.44 6.67 -3.47
C HIS A 279 -16.60 5.69 -3.42
N ARG A 280 -16.34 4.47 -2.95
CA ARG A 280 -17.35 3.42 -2.84
C ARG A 280 -18.39 3.77 -1.77
N LEU A 281 -17.95 4.26 -0.61
CA LEU A 281 -18.84 4.72 0.46
C LEU A 281 -19.74 5.89 0.01
N LEU A 282 -19.15 6.94 -0.59
CA LEU A 282 -19.91 8.11 -1.06
C LEU A 282 -20.92 7.73 -2.15
N GLN A 283 -20.56 6.82 -3.06
CA GLN A 283 -21.49 6.32 -4.06
C GLN A 283 -22.67 5.59 -3.42
N SER A 284 -22.43 4.69 -2.46
CA SER A 284 -23.49 3.98 -1.75
C SER A 284 -24.43 4.94 -0.99
N GLN A 285 -23.87 5.97 -0.33
CA GLN A 285 -24.68 7.01 0.33
C GLN A 285 -25.59 7.75 -0.64
N ASN A 286 -25.08 8.17 -1.80
CA ASN A 286 -25.86 8.86 -2.82
C ASN A 286 -26.95 7.96 -3.43
N ILE A 287 -26.61 6.72 -3.76
CA ILE A 287 -27.57 5.75 -4.30
C ILE A 287 -28.69 5.51 -3.28
N LYS A 288 -28.35 5.26 -2.01
CA LYS A 288 -29.33 5.07 -0.94
C LYS A 288 -30.25 6.28 -0.80
N LYS A 289 -29.71 7.49 -0.81
CA LYS A 289 -30.51 8.72 -0.76
C LYS A 289 -31.56 8.75 -1.87
N TYR A 290 -31.19 8.49 -3.12
CA TYR A 290 -32.15 8.53 -4.23
C TYR A 290 -33.17 7.40 -4.15
N VAL A 291 -32.74 6.18 -3.81
CA VAL A 291 -33.66 5.04 -3.63
C VAL A 291 -34.68 5.33 -2.53
N ASP A 292 -34.24 5.82 -1.36
CA ASP A 292 -35.12 6.14 -0.23
C ASP A 292 -36.10 7.28 -0.59
N MET A 293 -35.62 8.33 -1.27
CA MET A 293 -36.49 9.41 -1.72
C MET A 293 -37.57 8.91 -2.70
N TYR A 294 -37.21 8.02 -3.64
CA TYR A 294 -38.19 7.41 -4.53
C TYR A 294 -39.16 6.50 -3.78
N GLU A 295 -38.70 5.70 -2.82
CA GLU A 295 -39.56 4.80 -2.05
C GLU A 295 -40.68 5.54 -1.31
N VAL A 296 -40.38 6.74 -0.80
CA VAL A 296 -41.37 7.59 -0.10
C VAL A 296 -42.29 8.33 -1.07
N SER A 297 -41.74 8.95 -2.12
CA SER A 297 -42.48 9.87 -2.99
C SER A 297 -43.16 9.21 -4.20
N LYS A 298 -42.60 8.09 -4.67
CA LYS A 298 -42.89 7.45 -5.95
C LYS A 298 -42.75 8.39 -7.17
N ASP A 299 -41.96 9.46 -7.05
CA ASP A 299 -41.73 10.41 -8.15
C ASP A 299 -40.65 9.89 -9.11
N ASN A 300 -41.04 9.64 -10.36
CA ASN A 300 -40.14 9.15 -11.41
C ASN A 300 -38.98 10.12 -11.72
N LYS A 301 -39.11 11.42 -11.45
CA LYS A 301 -38.00 12.39 -11.62
C LYS A 301 -36.78 12.05 -10.75
N ILE A 302 -37.00 11.38 -9.62
CA ILE A 302 -35.90 10.92 -8.75
C ILE A 302 -35.13 9.79 -9.43
N LEU A 303 -35.81 8.88 -10.13
CA LEU A 303 -35.16 7.82 -10.88
C LEU A 303 -34.44 8.34 -12.12
N GLU A 304 -34.95 9.39 -12.76
CA GLU A 304 -34.21 10.11 -13.81
C GLU A 304 -32.90 10.70 -13.27
N THR A 305 -32.96 11.32 -12.09
CA THR A 305 -31.77 11.88 -11.43
C THR A 305 -30.78 10.77 -11.00
N LEU A 306 -31.28 9.64 -10.50
CA LEU A 306 -30.44 8.48 -10.17
C LEU A 306 -29.78 7.89 -11.43
N LYS A 307 -30.49 7.85 -12.56
CA LYS A 307 -29.91 7.44 -13.85
C LYS A 307 -28.79 8.38 -14.29
N ASP A 308 -29.03 9.69 -14.24
CA ASP A 308 -27.98 10.68 -14.54
C ASP A 308 -26.78 10.53 -13.60
N TYR A 309 -27.02 10.22 -12.32
CA TYR A 309 -25.96 9.92 -11.37
C TYR A 309 -25.15 8.67 -11.76
N PHE A 310 -25.82 7.58 -12.15
CA PHE A 310 -25.13 6.37 -12.61
C PHE A 310 -24.30 6.59 -13.88
N ILE A 311 -24.77 7.42 -14.81
CA ILE A 311 -23.98 7.83 -15.98
C ILE A 311 -22.77 8.67 -15.53
N SER A 312 -22.97 9.60 -14.60
CA SER A 312 -21.88 10.46 -14.09
C SER A 312 -20.77 9.68 -13.38
N CYS A 313 -21.09 8.50 -12.84
CA CYS A 313 -20.18 7.63 -12.10
C CYS A 313 -19.83 6.33 -12.85
N ASP A 314 -20.03 6.30 -14.18
CA ASP A 314 -19.55 5.26 -15.10
C ASP A 314 -20.18 3.87 -14.91
N TYR A 315 -21.30 3.74 -14.22
CA TYR A 315 -22.09 2.49 -14.22
C TYR A 315 -22.81 2.30 -15.56
N TYR A 316 -23.27 3.41 -16.13
CA TYR A 316 -23.96 3.49 -17.41
C TYR A 316 -23.26 4.50 -18.32
N THR A 317 -23.57 4.45 -19.61
CA THR A 317 -23.08 5.39 -20.61
C THR A 317 -24.19 6.29 -21.13
N GLU A 318 -23.85 7.27 -21.96
CA GLU A 318 -24.83 8.14 -22.62
C GLU A 318 -25.81 7.37 -23.51
N ALA A 319 -25.42 6.19 -24.02
CA ALA A 319 -26.30 5.32 -24.80
C ALA A 319 -27.43 4.69 -23.97
N ASP A 320 -27.31 4.72 -22.64
CA ASP A 320 -28.26 4.12 -21.71
C ASP A 320 -29.36 5.10 -21.26
N ARG A 321 -29.42 6.31 -21.84
CA ARG A 321 -30.41 7.32 -21.46
C ARG A 321 -31.85 6.84 -21.63
N ASP A 322 -32.12 5.95 -22.58
CA ASP A 322 -33.47 5.44 -22.85
C ASP A 322 -33.83 4.19 -22.02
N MET A 323 -32.97 3.77 -21.07
CA MET A 323 -33.27 2.61 -20.22
C MET A 323 -34.47 2.84 -19.31
N ALA A 324 -35.20 1.76 -19.01
CA ALA A 324 -36.39 1.82 -18.17
C ALA A 324 -36.02 2.21 -16.73
N LEU A 325 -36.79 3.12 -16.13
CA LEU A 325 -36.56 3.59 -14.77
C LEU A 325 -36.69 2.48 -13.71
N GLY A 326 -37.50 1.46 -13.99
CA GLY A 326 -37.58 0.27 -13.14
C GLY A 326 -36.25 -0.46 -13.01
N ASP A 327 -35.49 -0.57 -14.10
CA ASP A 327 -34.17 -1.22 -14.11
C ASP A 327 -33.13 -0.37 -13.38
N VAL A 328 -33.23 0.96 -13.48
CA VAL A 328 -32.39 1.91 -12.70
C VAL A 328 -32.60 1.71 -11.20
N LEU A 329 -33.86 1.62 -10.75
CA LEU A 329 -34.19 1.37 -9.36
C LEU A 329 -33.71 0.00 -8.89
N ALA A 330 -33.93 -1.04 -9.70
CA ALA A 330 -33.52 -2.41 -9.39
C ALA A 330 -31.99 -2.48 -9.20
N PHE A 331 -31.23 -1.92 -10.15
CA PHE A 331 -29.77 -1.87 -10.07
C PHE A 331 -29.27 -1.13 -8.81
N GLY A 332 -29.88 0.01 -8.48
CA GLY A 332 -29.52 0.75 -7.27
C GLY A 332 -29.77 -0.05 -5.98
N LYS A 333 -30.90 -0.74 -5.88
CA LYS A 333 -31.20 -1.63 -4.74
C LYS A 333 -30.24 -2.80 -4.67
N ASP A 334 -29.93 -3.42 -5.81
CA ASP A 334 -29.01 -4.55 -5.89
C ASP A 334 -27.59 -4.16 -5.47
N LEU A 335 -27.11 -2.98 -5.88
CA LEU A 335 -25.83 -2.44 -5.44
C LEU A 335 -25.78 -2.24 -3.91
N LEU A 336 -26.81 -1.62 -3.32
CA LEU A 336 -26.87 -1.40 -1.87
C LEU A 336 -26.87 -2.72 -1.08
N LYS A 337 -27.64 -3.70 -1.58
CA LYS A 337 -27.71 -5.04 -1.00
C LYS A 337 -26.38 -5.76 -1.08
N TYR A 338 -25.76 -5.80 -2.27
CA TYR A 338 -24.47 -6.44 -2.48
C TYR A 338 -23.36 -5.84 -1.62
N ARG A 339 -23.40 -4.51 -1.40
CA ARG A 339 -22.45 -3.79 -0.55
C ARG A 339 -22.75 -3.86 0.94
N HIS A 340 -23.82 -4.56 1.34
CA HIS A 340 -24.23 -4.63 2.75
C HIS A 340 -24.42 -3.25 3.40
N PHE A 341 -24.92 -2.28 2.62
CA PHE A 341 -24.88 -0.87 3.05
C PHE A 341 -25.89 -0.54 4.16
N GLU A 342 -26.82 -1.44 4.44
CA GLU A 342 -27.87 -1.27 5.47
C GLU A 342 -27.62 -2.12 6.71
N ASP A 343 -26.46 -2.79 6.81
CA ASP A 343 -26.09 -3.60 7.96
C ASP A 343 -24.63 -3.34 8.41
N GLU A 344 -24.21 -3.96 9.52
CA GLU A 344 -22.89 -3.74 10.12
C GLU A 344 -21.71 -4.19 9.24
N GLN A 345 -21.94 -5.03 8.23
CA GLN A 345 -20.89 -5.51 7.34
C GLN A 345 -20.41 -4.42 6.37
N GLY A 346 -21.28 -3.47 5.99
CA GLY A 346 -20.96 -2.46 4.96
C GLY A 346 -21.45 -1.03 5.20
N GLN A 347 -22.22 -0.74 6.25
CA GLN A 347 -22.68 0.63 6.55
C GLN A 347 -21.54 1.65 6.72
N ASP A 348 -20.35 1.20 7.14
CA ASP A 348 -19.13 1.98 7.30
C ASP A 348 -18.27 2.06 6.02
N GLY A 349 -18.69 1.41 4.93
CA GLY A 349 -17.96 1.33 3.67
C GLY A 349 -16.73 0.42 3.70
N LEU A 350 -16.56 -0.39 4.76
CA LEU A 350 -15.41 -1.28 4.94
C LEU A 350 -15.69 -2.73 4.50
N ASP A 351 -16.83 -3.02 3.88
CA ASP A 351 -17.18 -4.37 3.39
C ASP A 351 -16.11 -4.93 2.44
N GLY A 352 -15.54 -4.10 1.56
CA GLY A 352 -14.43 -4.45 0.69
C GLY A 352 -13.14 -4.77 1.44
N MET A 353 -12.82 -3.98 2.48
CA MET A 353 -11.66 -4.23 3.33
C MET A 353 -11.81 -5.55 4.10
N ARG A 354 -12.99 -5.80 4.70
CA ARG A 354 -13.31 -7.06 5.38
C ARG A 354 -13.13 -8.25 4.44
N HIS A 355 -13.65 -8.17 3.21
CA HIS A 355 -13.46 -9.21 2.21
C HIS A 355 -11.97 -9.44 1.89
N ASN A 356 -11.22 -8.37 1.66
CA ASN A 356 -9.80 -8.47 1.31
C ASN A 356 -8.96 -9.13 2.41
N LEU A 357 -9.26 -8.83 3.68
CA LEU A 357 -8.61 -9.49 4.82
C LEU A 357 -8.94 -10.98 4.87
N ARG A 358 -10.20 -11.38 4.63
CA ARG A 358 -10.60 -12.79 4.53
C ARG A 358 -9.88 -13.51 3.39
N VAL A 359 -9.69 -12.85 2.24
CA VAL A 359 -8.92 -13.42 1.12
C VAL A 359 -7.44 -13.57 1.48
N LEU A 360 -6.82 -12.55 2.10
CA LEU A 360 -5.43 -12.62 2.52
C LEU A 360 -5.18 -13.71 3.57
N LYS A 361 -6.11 -13.92 4.50
CA LYS A 361 -6.06 -15.00 5.49
C LYS A 361 -6.03 -16.39 4.85
N ASN A 362 -6.65 -16.54 3.67
CA ASN A 362 -6.71 -17.78 2.90
C ASN A 362 -5.68 -17.83 1.75
N SER A 363 -4.73 -16.89 1.69
CA SER A 363 -3.74 -16.80 0.62
C SER A 363 -2.45 -17.55 0.94
N ASN A 364 -1.89 -18.22 -0.07
CA ASN A 364 -0.55 -18.84 0.00
C ASN A 364 0.59 -17.83 -0.20
N LEU A 365 0.29 -16.57 -0.55
CA LEU A 365 1.30 -15.54 -0.72
C LEU A 365 1.71 -15.00 0.65
N LYS A 366 2.95 -15.32 1.05
CA LYS A 366 3.49 -14.97 2.37
C LYS A 366 3.61 -13.46 2.56
N ASP A 367 4.12 -12.77 1.54
CA ASP A 367 4.55 -11.37 1.68
C ASP A 367 3.52 -10.34 1.18
N THR A 368 2.42 -10.78 0.56
CA THR A 368 1.38 -9.87 0.07
C THR A 368 0.67 -9.16 1.22
N ARG A 369 0.53 -7.84 1.12
CA ARG A 369 -0.16 -6.99 2.11
C ARG A 369 -1.31 -6.18 1.48
N LEU A 370 -2.26 -5.78 2.31
CA LEU A 370 -3.35 -4.87 1.96
C LEU A 370 -2.97 -3.43 2.27
N ILE A 371 -2.93 -2.58 1.24
CA ILE A 371 -2.89 -1.13 1.40
C ILE A 371 -4.32 -0.59 1.46
N VAL A 372 -4.68 -0.01 2.60
CA VAL A 372 -5.94 0.74 2.78
C VAL A 372 -5.72 2.17 2.32
N CYS A 373 -6.44 2.61 1.29
CA CYS A 373 -6.22 3.90 0.63
C CYS A 373 -7.52 4.68 0.38
N SER A 374 -7.36 5.93 -0.08
CA SER A 374 -8.47 6.87 -0.30
C SER A 374 -9.30 7.10 0.97
N MET A 375 -8.60 7.40 2.08
CA MET A 375 -9.24 7.86 3.32
C MET A 375 -9.54 9.35 3.23
N GLU A 376 -10.70 9.78 3.74
CA GLU A 376 -11.06 11.18 3.90
C GLU A 376 -11.96 11.35 5.13
N GLY A 377 -12.11 12.60 5.57
CA GLY A 377 -13.06 12.94 6.63
C GLY A 377 -12.58 12.51 8.02
N PRO A 378 -13.38 12.75 9.05
CA PRO A 378 -12.99 12.44 10.43
C PRO A 378 -13.20 10.97 10.84
N TYR A 379 -13.98 10.18 10.09
CA TYR A 379 -14.46 8.87 10.55
C TYR A 379 -13.81 7.64 9.91
N ASN A 380 -13.26 7.74 8.69
CA ASN A 380 -12.66 6.59 8.02
C ASN A 380 -11.57 5.90 8.87
N TYR A 381 -10.63 6.65 9.46
CA TYR A 381 -9.59 6.04 10.29
C TYR A 381 -10.15 5.41 11.58
N PRO A 382 -10.99 6.09 12.39
CA PRO A 382 -11.67 5.43 13.52
C PRO A 382 -12.40 4.13 13.16
N ASP A 383 -13.09 4.08 12.02
CA ASP A 383 -13.80 2.87 11.57
C ASP A 383 -12.82 1.74 11.18
N ILE A 384 -11.72 2.08 10.50
CA ILE A 384 -10.62 1.14 10.18
C ILE A 384 -9.97 0.62 11.46
N ASP A 385 -9.64 1.50 12.40
CA ASP A 385 -9.02 1.14 13.67
C ASP A 385 -9.90 0.18 14.46
N LYS A 386 -11.20 0.48 14.54
CA LYS A 386 -12.20 -0.43 15.13
C LYS A 386 -12.16 -1.80 14.46
N LEU A 387 -12.23 -1.86 13.12
CA LEU A 387 -12.19 -3.12 12.36
C LEU A 387 -10.93 -3.94 12.69
N LEU A 388 -9.76 -3.31 12.74
CA LEU A 388 -8.48 -4.00 13.02
C LEU A 388 -8.36 -4.52 14.46
N THR A 389 -9.26 -4.10 15.35
CA THR A 389 -9.39 -4.67 16.71
C THR A 389 -10.43 -5.80 16.80
N GLU A 390 -11.23 -6.02 15.76
CA GLU A 390 -12.24 -7.09 15.74
C GLU A 390 -11.57 -8.48 15.79
N PRO A 391 -12.05 -9.43 16.62
CA PRO A 391 -11.44 -10.75 16.77
C PRO A 391 -11.25 -11.52 15.45
N GLU A 392 -12.07 -11.25 14.43
CA GLU A 392 -11.95 -11.88 13.11
C GLU A 392 -10.63 -11.54 12.41
N PHE A 393 -10.10 -10.33 12.63
CA PHE A 393 -9.02 -9.72 11.84
C PHE A 393 -7.74 -9.42 12.64
N GLN A 394 -7.73 -9.60 13.97
CA GLN A 394 -6.56 -9.30 14.80
C GLN A 394 -5.27 -9.98 14.33
N ASP A 395 -5.36 -11.22 13.81
CA ASP A 395 -4.23 -11.97 13.27
C ASP A 395 -3.73 -11.44 11.92
N MET A 396 -4.51 -10.58 11.24
CA MET A 396 -4.18 -10.02 9.94
C MET A 396 -3.48 -8.66 10.00
N ASN A 397 -3.39 -8.02 11.17
CA ASN A 397 -2.83 -6.67 11.32
C ASN A 397 -1.43 -6.52 10.71
N HIS A 398 -0.58 -7.55 10.81
CA HIS A 398 0.77 -7.59 10.24
C HIS A 398 0.80 -7.52 8.69
N LYS A 399 -0.34 -7.73 8.03
CA LYS A 399 -0.51 -7.61 6.58
C LYS A 399 -1.18 -6.32 6.15
N VAL A 400 -1.38 -5.35 7.05
CA VAL A 400 -2.08 -4.09 6.73
C VAL A 400 -1.11 -2.92 6.69
N VAL A 401 -1.25 -2.12 5.63
CA VAL A 401 -0.57 -0.83 5.45
C VAL A 401 -1.65 0.24 5.27
N ILE A 402 -1.67 1.24 6.13
CA ILE A 402 -2.60 2.38 6.03
C ILE A 402 -1.90 3.51 5.28
N THR A 403 -2.46 3.95 4.15
CA THR A 403 -1.91 5.06 3.35
C THR A 403 -2.86 6.26 3.29
N ALA A 404 -2.32 7.45 3.55
CA ALA A 404 -3.03 8.72 3.43
C ALA A 404 -2.05 9.85 3.15
N GLU A 405 -2.56 11.02 2.77
CA GLU A 405 -1.75 12.24 2.73
C GLU A 405 -1.09 12.49 4.10
N PRO A 406 0.18 12.92 4.16
CA PRO A 406 0.88 13.17 5.43
C PRO A 406 0.10 14.06 6.41
N ASN A 407 -0.57 15.10 5.91
CA ASN A 407 -1.41 15.98 6.72
C ASN A 407 -2.62 15.27 7.32
N TYR A 408 -3.20 14.28 6.63
CA TYR A 408 -4.31 13.49 7.17
C TYR A 408 -3.83 12.63 8.34
N LEU A 409 -2.68 11.95 8.19
CA LEU A 409 -2.07 11.16 9.27
C LEU A 409 -1.66 12.03 10.47
N ALA A 410 -1.11 13.22 10.22
CA ALA A 410 -0.69 14.13 11.27
C ALA A 410 -1.83 14.55 12.21
N ARG A 411 -3.09 14.55 11.72
CA ARG A 411 -4.27 14.86 12.54
C ARG A 411 -4.43 13.90 13.73
N PHE A 412 -3.96 12.66 13.62
CA PHE A 412 -4.09 11.66 14.69
C PHE A 412 -3.26 12.01 15.93
N THR A 413 -2.32 12.95 15.80
CA THR A 413 -1.49 13.42 16.92
C THR A 413 -2.17 14.51 17.77
N SER A 414 -3.36 14.98 17.38
CA SER A 414 -3.98 16.18 17.97
C SER A 414 -5.45 15.98 18.33
N THR A 415 -5.85 16.55 19.46
CA THR A 415 -7.25 16.66 19.92
C THR A 415 -7.40 17.87 20.84
N ASN A 416 -8.64 18.33 21.06
CA ASN A 416 -8.93 19.47 21.95
C ASN A 416 -8.37 19.26 23.37
N GLN A 417 -8.30 18.00 23.85
CA GLN A 417 -7.73 17.66 25.15
C GLN A 417 -6.22 17.82 25.20
N VAL A 418 -5.48 17.55 24.11
CA VAL A 418 -4.02 17.79 24.05
C VAL A 418 -3.74 19.26 24.32
N ILE A 419 -4.47 20.17 23.65
CA ILE A 419 -4.33 21.62 23.87
C ILE A 419 -4.69 22.00 25.31
N SER A 420 -5.79 21.46 25.83
CA SER A 420 -6.32 21.83 27.15
C SER A 420 -5.38 21.40 28.29
N TYR A 421 -4.81 20.19 28.20
CA TYR A 421 -3.83 19.69 29.16
C TYR A 421 -2.48 20.39 29.02
N GLN A 422 -1.99 20.63 27.81
CA GLN A 422 -0.76 21.40 27.62
C GLN A 422 -0.88 22.81 28.21
N ARG A 423 -2.02 23.50 27.99
CA ARG A 423 -2.27 24.80 28.63
C ARG A 423 -2.19 24.71 30.15
N ARG A 424 -2.82 23.69 30.75
CA ARG A 424 -2.78 23.47 32.20
C ARG A 424 -1.35 23.23 32.70
N PHE A 425 -0.59 22.37 32.01
CA PHE A 425 0.78 22.02 32.40
C PHE A 425 1.73 23.21 32.27
N MET A 426 1.66 23.95 31.16
CA MET A 426 2.50 25.12 30.96
C MET A 426 2.18 26.23 31.98
N ASN A 427 0.91 26.42 32.35
CA ASN A 427 0.54 27.34 33.43
C ASN A 427 1.10 26.90 34.80
N ALA A 428 1.05 25.59 35.10
CA ALA A 428 1.62 25.06 36.34
C ALA A 428 3.15 25.19 36.37
N ALA A 429 3.83 24.86 35.26
CA ALA A 429 5.27 24.98 35.13
C ALA A 429 5.74 26.44 35.22
N ASN A 430 4.96 27.40 34.69
CA ASN A 430 5.26 28.83 34.82
C ASN A 430 5.18 29.33 36.27
N GLY A 431 4.51 28.59 37.17
CA GLY A 431 4.49 28.86 38.60
C GLY A 431 5.66 28.25 39.38
N GLN A 432 6.56 27.52 38.72
CA GLN A 432 7.73 26.93 39.37
C GLN A 432 8.76 28.04 39.65
N SER A 433 8.97 28.32 40.94
CA SER A 433 9.98 29.25 41.46
C SER A 433 11.32 28.56 41.64
#